data_AF-A0A552WT17-F1
#
_entry.id   AF-A0A552WT17-F1
#
_cell.length_a   1.000
_cell.length_b   1.000
_cell.length_c   1.000
_cell.angle_alpha   90.00
_cell.angle_beta   90.00
_cell.angle_gamma   90.00
#
_symmetry.space_group_name_H-M   'P 1'
#
loop_
_entity.id
_entity.type
_entity.pdbx_description
1 polymer ?
#
loop_
_entity_poly.entity_id
_entity_poly.type
_entity_poly.pdbx_seq_one_letter_code
_entity_poly.pdbx_strand_id
1 'polypeptide(L)'
;MRRNRTLVPALGGIALLVLSACGDPGSAGGEAPSSAASGETTTSTAAACEPMADEKMVVLEDDQNLQTVDNVIPAIHAAAEQPAMVAALDAVSAALDTPTLIDLNRQVDVERSTSSQAAAAFYEQQGIEVTDTSGSGDVVVGAANFSESATLAELYALALRDAGYSAEVRTIGNRETYEPALESGEITVVPEYVGTLTEFLNKKANGPDATTDNPLASPDLDATVENLRTLGEGAGLSFGQPSEAADQNAYAVTAAFADEHKVSTLTELGEACSGLVLGGPPECPDRPFCQPGLEDTYGLDIAEFVSLDAGGPLTKQALTSGEVALGMVFSSDAALSTD
;
A
#
# COMPACT_ATOMS: atom_id res chain seq x y z
N MET A 1 41.04 -36.31 9.51
CA MET A 1 42.10 -36.01 10.49
C MET A 1 41.45 -35.39 11.73
N ARG A 2 41.81 -35.89 12.91
CA ARG A 2 41.32 -35.49 14.24
C ARG A 2 41.98 -34.19 14.73
N ARG A 3 41.23 -33.38 15.50
CA ARG A 3 41.60 -32.60 16.72
C ARG A 3 40.48 -31.56 16.93
N ASN A 4 39.57 -31.59 17.91
CA ASN A 4 39.53 -31.89 19.34
C ASN A 4 40.15 -30.81 20.26
N ARG A 5 39.35 -30.41 21.28
CA ARG A 5 39.60 -29.64 22.53
C ARG A 5 39.34 -28.12 22.46
N THR A 6 38.71 -27.43 23.44
CA THR A 6 38.32 -27.73 24.84
C THR A 6 37.35 -26.64 25.37
N LEU A 7 36.39 -27.02 26.21
CA LEU A 7 35.63 -26.16 27.15
C LEU A 7 36.41 -25.98 28.46
N VAL A 8 36.38 -24.78 29.08
CA VAL A 8 36.38 -24.55 30.56
C VAL A 8 35.75 -23.16 30.86
N PRO A 9 34.89 -23.01 31.89
CA PRO A 9 34.29 -21.73 32.35
C PRO A 9 35.02 -21.13 33.57
N ALA A 10 34.76 -19.85 33.90
CA ALA A 10 35.16 -19.27 35.18
C ALA A 10 34.15 -18.24 35.70
N LEU A 11 33.74 -18.45 36.96
CA LEU A 11 32.88 -17.63 37.82
C LEU A 11 33.64 -16.52 38.58
N GLY A 12 32.90 -15.51 39.03
CA GLY A 12 33.22 -14.68 40.22
C GLY A 12 33.61 -13.23 39.89
N GLY A 13 33.09 -12.19 40.55
CA GLY A 13 32.28 -12.12 41.76
C GLY A 13 31.76 -10.69 42.02
N ILE A 14 30.79 -10.63 42.93
CA ILE A 14 30.10 -9.44 43.44
C ILE A 14 31.00 -8.70 44.43
N ALA A 15 31.00 -7.37 44.39
CA ALA A 15 31.47 -6.53 45.48
C ALA A 15 30.55 -5.31 45.66
N LEU A 16 29.64 -5.40 46.63
CA LEU A 16 28.97 -4.26 47.26
C LEU A 16 29.97 -3.58 48.22
N LEU A 17 30.04 -2.26 48.18
CA LEU A 17 30.66 -1.43 49.22
C LEU A 17 29.64 -0.37 49.67
N VAL A 18 29.08 -0.63 50.85
CA VAL A 18 28.27 0.28 51.65
C VAL A 18 29.23 1.14 52.48
N LEU A 19 29.07 2.46 52.43
CA LEU A 19 29.64 3.39 53.40
C LEU A 19 28.52 4.30 53.93
N SER A 20 28.02 3.89 55.09
CA SER A 20 27.21 4.67 56.01
C SER A 20 28.06 5.73 56.72
N ALA A 21 27.57 6.96 56.79
CA ALA A 21 28.01 7.95 57.78
C ALA A 21 26.78 8.67 58.37
N CYS A 22 26.72 8.69 59.71
CA CYS A 22 25.66 9.21 60.56
C CYS A 22 25.69 10.74 60.74
N GLY A 23 24.53 11.32 61.12
CA GLY A 23 24.43 12.67 61.71
C GLY A 23 22.98 13.12 61.92
N ASP A 24 22.56 13.20 63.19
CA ASP A 24 21.20 13.26 63.80
C ASP A 24 20.53 14.69 63.84
N PRO A 25 19.35 14.95 64.49
CA PRO A 25 18.12 15.45 63.87
C PRO A 25 17.68 16.88 64.27
N GLY A 26 16.66 17.45 63.60
CA GLY A 26 16.12 18.78 63.94
C GLY A 26 14.73 19.12 63.38
N SER A 27 13.70 18.89 64.20
CA SER A 27 12.46 19.65 64.48
C SER A 27 11.82 20.63 63.46
N ALA A 28 10.59 20.27 63.06
CA ALA A 28 9.29 21.02 62.98
C ALA A 28 9.15 22.43 62.37
N GLY A 29 8.16 22.54 61.47
CA GLY A 29 7.48 23.75 60.95
C GLY A 29 7.32 23.63 59.42
N GLY A 30 6.16 23.53 58.77
CA GLY A 30 4.81 23.97 59.13
C GLY A 30 4.41 25.17 58.28
N GLU A 31 4.21 25.00 56.96
CA GLU A 31 3.40 25.90 56.12
C GLU A 31 3.06 25.22 54.78
N ALA A 32 1.76 25.14 54.48
CA ALA A 32 1.21 24.64 53.23
C ALA A 32 1.22 25.76 52.18
N PRO A 33 1.45 25.47 50.89
CA PRO A 33 0.97 26.32 49.82
C PRO A 33 -0.39 25.85 49.32
N SER A 34 -1.27 26.84 49.27
CA SER A 34 -2.53 26.95 48.55
C SER A 34 -2.61 26.18 47.22
N SER A 35 -3.80 25.64 46.99
CA SER A 35 -4.33 25.16 45.72
C SER A 35 -3.94 26.02 44.52
N ALA A 36 -3.29 25.40 43.55
CA ALA A 36 -3.34 25.81 42.15
C ALA A 36 -4.01 24.66 41.39
N ALA A 37 -5.18 24.93 40.84
CA ALA A 37 -5.78 24.07 39.83
C ALA A 37 -4.85 24.06 38.60
N SER A 38 -4.11 22.97 38.44
CA SER A 38 -3.67 22.47 37.14
C SER A 38 -4.76 21.45 36.77
N GLY A 39 -5.55 21.70 35.73
CA GLY A 39 -5.05 21.53 34.39
C GLY A 39 -4.87 20.03 34.14
N GLU A 40 -5.95 19.26 34.18
CA GLU A 40 -5.97 17.94 33.54
C GLU A 40 -5.90 18.18 32.04
N THR A 41 -4.68 18.33 31.54
CA THR A 41 -4.39 17.90 30.18
C THR A 41 -4.39 16.38 30.26
N THR A 42 -5.54 15.77 29.95
CA THR A 42 -5.63 14.37 29.59
C THR A 42 -4.75 14.18 28.36
N THR A 43 -3.48 13.91 28.58
CA THR A 43 -2.66 13.21 27.61
C THR A 43 -3.24 11.81 27.59
N SER A 44 -4.11 11.54 26.61
CA SER A 44 -4.44 10.17 26.23
C SER A 44 -3.10 9.52 25.92
N THR A 45 -2.64 8.63 26.80
CA THR A 45 -1.58 7.70 26.46
C THR A 45 -2.33 6.52 25.89
N ALA A 46 -2.47 6.52 24.55
CA ALA A 46 -3.12 5.44 23.84
C ALA A 46 -2.58 4.09 24.35
N ALA A 47 -3.45 3.12 24.59
CA ALA A 47 -3.04 1.85 25.20
C ALA A 47 -2.19 1.06 24.19
N ALA A 48 -1.19 0.32 24.66
CA ALA A 48 -0.49 -0.62 23.79
C ALA A 48 -1.50 -1.65 23.26
N CYS A 49 -1.66 -1.72 21.93
CA CYS A 49 -2.62 -2.62 21.30
C CYS A 49 -1.87 -3.79 20.66
N GLU A 50 -1.94 -4.94 21.32
CA GLU A 50 -1.34 -6.18 20.82
C GLU A 50 -2.20 -6.76 19.68
N PRO A 51 -1.59 -7.39 18.67
CA PRO A 51 -2.32 -8.15 17.65
C PRO A 51 -3.28 -9.20 18.25
N MET A 52 -4.46 -9.35 17.64
CA MET A 52 -5.48 -10.32 18.07
C MET A 52 -5.91 -11.22 16.91
N ALA A 53 -5.80 -12.53 17.09
CA ALA A 53 -6.22 -13.51 16.09
C ALA A 53 -7.76 -13.60 15.99
N ASP A 54 -8.26 -13.56 14.75
CA ASP A 54 -9.65 -13.85 14.37
C ASP A 54 -9.65 -14.23 12.88
N GLU A 55 -10.51 -15.14 12.47
CA GLU A 55 -10.68 -15.45 11.04
C GLU A 55 -11.35 -14.30 10.28
N LYS A 56 -12.10 -13.45 10.99
CA LYS A 56 -12.79 -12.30 10.40
C LYS A 56 -11.94 -11.04 10.46
N MET A 57 -11.82 -10.38 9.33
CA MET A 57 -11.19 -9.06 9.20
C MET A 57 -12.27 -8.00 8.97
N VAL A 58 -11.97 -6.77 9.37
CA VAL A 58 -12.77 -5.58 9.09
C VAL A 58 -11.85 -4.49 8.56
N VAL A 59 -12.27 -3.84 7.48
CA VAL A 59 -11.58 -2.66 6.94
C VAL A 59 -12.03 -1.44 7.75
N LEU A 60 -11.07 -0.67 8.22
CA LEU A 60 -11.32 0.59 8.91
C LEU A 60 -11.61 1.69 7.89
N GLU A 61 -12.54 2.59 8.23
CA GLU A 61 -12.85 3.76 7.42
C GLU A 61 -11.67 4.75 7.40
N ASP A 62 -11.27 5.17 6.20
CA ASP A 62 -10.28 6.23 5.94
C ASP A 62 -10.93 7.62 6.12
N ASP A 63 -11.29 7.97 7.36
CA ASP A 63 -12.17 9.08 7.70
C ASP A 63 -11.57 10.49 7.50
N GLN A 64 -10.25 10.59 7.25
CA GLN A 64 -9.58 11.82 6.84
C GLN A 64 -9.13 11.82 5.37
N ASN A 65 -9.48 10.79 4.59
CA ASN A 65 -9.20 10.68 3.16
C ASN A 65 -7.68 10.72 2.86
N LEU A 66 -6.89 9.92 3.58
CA LEU A 66 -5.47 9.74 3.26
C LEU A 66 -5.32 9.15 1.86
N GLN A 67 -6.22 8.23 1.50
CA GLN A 67 -6.25 7.58 0.20
C GLN A 67 -7.00 8.47 -0.78
N THR A 68 -6.30 8.85 -1.83
CA THR A 68 -6.82 9.72 -2.88
C THR A 68 -7.27 8.90 -4.09
N VAL A 69 -7.72 9.54 -5.17
CA VAL A 69 -8.06 8.86 -6.43
C VAL A 69 -6.90 7.97 -6.90
N ASP A 70 -7.19 6.68 -7.10
CA ASP A 70 -6.25 5.70 -7.67
C ASP A 70 -6.96 4.88 -8.76
N ASN A 71 -7.57 5.61 -9.69
CA ASN A 71 -8.14 5.01 -10.88
C ASN A 71 -7.04 4.32 -11.70
N VAL A 72 -7.37 3.16 -12.30
CA VAL A 72 -6.45 2.43 -13.17
C VAL A 72 -6.24 3.24 -14.46
N ILE A 73 -4.99 3.46 -14.85
CA ILE A 73 -4.60 4.21 -16.05
C ILE A 73 -3.47 3.47 -16.79
N PRO A 74 -3.51 3.38 -18.13
CA PRO A 74 -2.39 2.85 -18.89
C PRO A 74 -1.22 3.84 -18.87
N ALA A 75 -0.07 3.44 -18.33
CA ALA A 75 1.19 4.18 -18.42
C ALA A 75 2.08 3.58 -19.51
N ILE A 76 2.57 4.41 -20.43
CA ILE A 76 3.23 3.99 -21.67
C ILE A 76 4.62 4.64 -21.75
N HIS A 77 5.62 3.90 -22.21
CA HIS A 77 6.90 4.47 -22.61
C HIS A 77 6.67 5.38 -23.84
N ALA A 78 6.82 6.69 -23.69
CA ALA A 78 6.34 7.66 -24.67
C ALA A 78 6.95 7.47 -26.07
N ALA A 79 8.19 7.01 -26.18
CA ALA A 79 8.84 6.79 -27.49
C ALA A 79 8.32 5.56 -28.24
N ALA A 80 7.61 4.65 -27.56
CA ALA A 80 6.99 3.47 -28.16
C ALA A 80 5.49 3.66 -28.45
N GLU A 81 4.90 4.80 -28.03
CA GLU A 81 3.48 5.08 -28.19
C GLU A 81 3.06 5.10 -29.67
N GLN A 82 1.92 4.47 -29.95
CA GLN A 82 1.27 4.46 -31.24
C GLN A 82 -0.25 4.65 -31.06
N PRO A 83 -0.96 5.30 -32.00
CA PRO A 83 -2.41 5.51 -31.89
C PRO A 83 -3.21 4.22 -31.66
N ALA A 84 -2.87 3.13 -32.35
CA ALA A 84 -3.53 1.83 -32.18
C ALA A 84 -3.31 1.23 -30.78
N MET A 85 -2.14 1.47 -30.18
CA MET A 85 -1.84 1.05 -28.79
C MET A 85 -2.72 1.79 -27.80
N VAL A 86 -2.77 3.13 -27.88
CA VAL A 86 -3.60 3.95 -26.98
C VAL A 86 -5.08 3.57 -27.12
N ALA A 87 -5.58 3.45 -28.35
CA ALA A 87 -6.97 3.07 -28.59
C ALA A 87 -7.33 1.69 -28.02
N ALA A 88 -6.43 0.71 -28.10
CA ALA A 88 -6.65 -0.62 -27.52
C ALA A 88 -6.65 -0.61 -25.99
N LEU A 89 -5.74 0.14 -25.37
CA LEU A 89 -5.66 0.28 -23.91
C LEU A 89 -6.87 1.05 -23.36
N ASP A 90 -7.29 2.12 -24.03
CA ASP A 90 -8.47 2.91 -23.66
C ASP A 90 -9.77 2.10 -23.78
N ALA A 91 -9.85 1.14 -24.72
CA ALA A 91 -10.98 0.23 -24.81
C ALA A 91 -11.07 -0.70 -23.58
N VAL A 92 -9.94 -1.10 -23.00
CA VAL A 92 -9.92 -1.82 -21.72
C VAL A 92 -10.34 -0.89 -20.59
N SER A 93 -9.79 0.33 -20.50
CA SER A 93 -10.18 1.30 -19.48
C SER A 93 -11.69 1.59 -19.47
N ALA A 94 -12.30 1.70 -20.65
CA ALA A 94 -13.74 1.95 -20.78
C ALA A 94 -14.64 0.77 -20.33
N ALA A 95 -14.08 -0.44 -20.22
CA ALA A 95 -14.80 -1.64 -19.78
C ALA A 95 -14.63 -1.91 -18.27
N LEU A 96 -13.81 -1.12 -17.57
CA LEU A 96 -13.48 -1.33 -16.17
C LEU A 96 -14.15 -0.29 -15.26
N ASP A 97 -14.94 -0.79 -14.32
CA ASP A 97 -15.43 -0.07 -13.13
C ASP A 97 -14.99 -0.80 -11.84
N THR A 98 -15.12 -0.16 -10.68
CA THR A 98 -14.67 -0.77 -9.41
C THR A 98 -15.39 -2.08 -9.08
N PRO A 99 -16.73 -2.23 -9.24
CA PRO A 99 -17.39 -3.52 -9.05
C PRO A 99 -16.83 -4.64 -9.94
N THR A 100 -16.50 -4.32 -11.19
CA THR A 100 -15.87 -5.24 -12.13
C THR A 100 -14.47 -5.65 -11.67
N LEU A 101 -13.67 -4.69 -11.21
CA LEU A 101 -12.33 -4.93 -10.70
C LEU A 101 -12.36 -5.85 -9.47
N ILE A 102 -13.30 -5.62 -8.55
CA ILE A 102 -13.55 -6.51 -7.41
C ILE A 102 -13.89 -7.92 -7.87
N ASP A 103 -14.74 -8.10 -8.89
CA ASP A 103 -15.08 -9.44 -9.38
C ASP A 103 -13.89 -10.13 -10.06
N LEU A 104 -13.07 -9.40 -10.82
CA LEU A 104 -11.81 -9.92 -11.37
C LEU A 104 -10.87 -10.41 -10.27
N ASN A 105 -10.71 -9.63 -9.20
CA ASN A 105 -9.90 -10.01 -8.06
C ASN A 105 -10.47 -11.23 -7.32
N ARG A 106 -11.80 -11.33 -7.19
CA ARG A 106 -12.46 -12.50 -6.62
C ARG A 106 -12.08 -13.78 -7.36
N GLN A 107 -12.12 -13.75 -8.69
CA GLN A 107 -11.82 -14.92 -9.52
C GLN A 107 -10.39 -15.43 -9.28
N VAL A 108 -9.43 -14.53 -9.04
CA VAL A 108 -8.03 -14.89 -8.80
C VAL A 108 -7.80 -15.30 -7.34
N ASP A 109 -8.19 -14.45 -6.39
CA ASP A 109 -7.80 -14.58 -4.99
C ASP A 109 -8.65 -15.61 -4.23
N VAL A 110 -9.95 -15.68 -4.56
CA VAL A 110 -10.92 -16.57 -3.91
C VAL A 110 -11.12 -17.83 -4.73
N GLU A 111 -11.40 -17.70 -6.03
CA GLU A 111 -11.74 -18.83 -6.89
C GLU A 111 -10.53 -19.53 -7.51
N ARG A 112 -9.32 -18.97 -7.31
CA ARG A 112 -8.03 -19.57 -7.69
C ARG A 112 -7.81 -19.72 -9.20
N SER A 113 -8.45 -18.86 -9.99
CA SER A 113 -8.10 -18.68 -11.41
C SER A 113 -6.72 -18.05 -11.54
N THR A 114 -6.00 -18.33 -12.62
CA THR A 114 -4.82 -17.53 -12.96
C THR A 114 -5.25 -16.17 -13.47
N SER A 115 -4.41 -15.14 -13.32
CA SER A 115 -4.65 -13.80 -13.89
C SER A 115 -4.99 -13.86 -15.38
N SER A 116 -4.29 -14.70 -16.15
CA SER A 116 -4.57 -14.92 -17.58
C SER A 116 -5.93 -15.57 -17.87
N GLN A 117 -6.41 -16.45 -16.98
CA GLN A 117 -7.73 -17.09 -17.13
C GLN A 117 -8.86 -16.10 -16.81
N ALA A 118 -8.73 -15.37 -15.69
CA ALA A 118 -9.71 -14.35 -15.31
C ALA A 118 -9.80 -13.24 -16.37
N ALA A 119 -8.63 -12.73 -16.82
CA ALA A 119 -8.56 -11.73 -17.88
C ALA A 119 -9.22 -12.22 -19.19
N ALA A 120 -8.90 -13.45 -19.65
CA ALA A 120 -9.48 -13.98 -20.88
C ALA A 120 -11.00 -14.16 -20.78
N ALA A 121 -11.51 -14.67 -19.66
CA ALA A 121 -12.93 -14.87 -19.44
C ALA A 121 -13.69 -13.53 -19.43
N PHE A 122 -13.17 -12.53 -18.73
CA PHE A 122 -13.74 -11.18 -18.70
C PHE A 122 -13.70 -10.52 -20.08
N TYR A 123 -12.55 -10.59 -20.77
CA TYR A 123 -12.36 -9.99 -22.09
C TYR A 123 -13.36 -10.54 -23.11
N GLU A 124 -13.60 -11.86 -23.10
CA GLU A 124 -14.63 -12.50 -23.92
C GLU A 124 -16.04 -12.08 -23.50
N GLN A 125 -16.33 -12.03 -22.20
CA GLN A 125 -17.65 -11.68 -21.67
C GLN A 125 -18.09 -10.26 -22.00
N GLN A 126 -17.18 -9.28 -21.85
CA GLN A 126 -17.47 -7.88 -22.15
C GLN A 126 -17.52 -7.59 -23.64
N GLY A 127 -16.88 -8.44 -24.47
CA GLY A 127 -16.79 -8.22 -25.91
C GLY A 127 -16.04 -6.92 -26.23
N ILE A 128 -14.89 -6.71 -25.58
CA ILE A 128 -14.05 -5.52 -25.81
C ILE A 128 -13.64 -5.48 -27.28
N GLU A 129 -14.13 -4.48 -28.03
CA GLU A 129 -13.87 -4.35 -29.47
C GLU A 129 -12.68 -3.41 -29.74
N VAL A 130 -11.57 -3.97 -30.21
CA VAL A 130 -10.44 -3.19 -30.72
C VAL A 130 -10.65 -2.89 -32.20
N THR A 131 -10.91 -1.62 -32.52
CA THR A 131 -11.28 -1.19 -33.88
C THR A 131 -10.08 -0.81 -34.76
N ASP A 132 -8.99 -0.34 -34.17
CA ASP A 132 -7.74 -0.07 -34.87
C ASP A 132 -6.79 -1.26 -34.75
N THR A 133 -6.59 -1.96 -35.86
CA THR A 133 -5.75 -3.17 -35.97
C THR A 133 -4.45 -2.90 -36.72
N SER A 134 -4.05 -1.63 -36.81
CA SER A 134 -2.82 -1.22 -37.50
C SER A 134 -1.54 -1.35 -36.66
N GLY A 135 -1.65 -1.85 -35.43
CA GLY A 135 -0.53 -2.09 -34.53
C GLY A 135 0.47 -3.09 -35.11
N SER A 136 1.74 -2.90 -34.79
CA SER A 136 2.81 -3.83 -35.13
C SER A 136 4.03 -3.65 -34.23
N GLY A 137 4.82 -4.71 -34.08
CA GLY A 137 6.01 -4.74 -33.23
C GLY A 137 5.79 -5.50 -31.93
N ASP A 138 6.88 -5.69 -31.20
CA ASP A 138 6.89 -6.37 -29.90
C ASP A 138 6.50 -5.38 -28.79
N VAL A 139 5.63 -5.81 -27.89
CA VAL A 139 5.18 -5.01 -26.75
C VAL A 139 5.34 -5.82 -25.48
N VAL A 140 6.04 -5.25 -24.50
CA VAL A 140 6.18 -5.87 -23.18
C VAL A 140 5.27 -5.13 -22.21
N VAL A 141 4.23 -5.82 -21.74
CA VAL A 141 3.31 -5.33 -20.71
C VAL A 141 3.88 -5.71 -19.35
N GLY A 142 4.34 -4.72 -18.59
CA GLY A 142 4.81 -4.92 -17.23
C GLY A 142 3.65 -5.10 -16.25
N ALA A 143 3.89 -5.86 -15.19
CA ALA A 143 3.00 -5.99 -14.05
C ALA A 143 3.76 -5.85 -12.73
N ALA A 144 3.08 -5.27 -11.75
CA ALA A 144 3.52 -5.25 -10.37
C ALA A 144 3.38 -6.64 -9.71
N ASN A 145 3.95 -6.81 -8.51
CA ASN A 145 3.96 -8.07 -7.76
C ASN A 145 2.65 -8.36 -6.98
N PHE A 146 1.50 -8.13 -7.58
CA PHE A 146 0.18 -8.48 -7.01
C PHE A 146 -0.82 -8.89 -8.10
N SER A 147 -1.88 -9.61 -7.70
CA SER A 147 -2.81 -10.32 -8.58
C SER A 147 -3.60 -9.39 -9.50
N GLU A 148 -4.08 -8.26 -9.00
CA GLU A 148 -4.84 -7.28 -9.79
C GLU A 148 -3.97 -6.72 -10.93
N SER A 149 -2.78 -6.19 -10.63
CA SER A 149 -1.86 -5.66 -11.65
C SER A 149 -1.51 -6.69 -12.72
N ALA A 150 -1.28 -7.96 -12.32
CA ALA A 150 -1.04 -9.04 -13.28
C ALA A 150 -2.28 -9.33 -14.16
N THR A 151 -3.49 -9.24 -13.62
CA THR A 151 -4.74 -9.46 -14.35
C THR A 151 -5.02 -8.32 -15.33
N LEU A 152 -4.82 -7.07 -14.89
CA LEU A 152 -4.92 -5.89 -15.75
C LEU A 152 -3.88 -5.92 -16.89
N ALA A 153 -2.65 -6.37 -16.61
CA ALA A 153 -1.62 -6.52 -17.62
C ALA A 153 -2.00 -7.59 -18.68
N GLU A 154 -2.64 -8.68 -18.27
CA GLU A 154 -3.17 -9.69 -19.19
C GLU A 154 -4.32 -9.14 -20.06
N LEU A 155 -5.19 -8.28 -19.50
CA LEU A 155 -6.22 -7.57 -20.27
C LEU A 155 -5.60 -6.63 -21.31
N TYR A 156 -4.59 -5.85 -20.93
CA TYR A 156 -3.85 -5.00 -21.87
C TYR A 156 -3.20 -5.84 -22.97
N ALA A 157 -2.55 -6.96 -22.62
CA ALA A 157 -1.93 -7.84 -23.59
C ALA A 157 -2.95 -8.47 -24.56
N LEU A 158 -4.18 -8.77 -24.12
CA LEU A 158 -5.26 -9.24 -25.00
C LEU A 158 -5.66 -8.15 -26.00
N ALA A 159 -5.96 -6.94 -25.52
CA ALA A 159 -6.34 -5.81 -26.37
C ALA A 159 -5.24 -5.43 -27.38
N LEU A 160 -3.98 -5.42 -26.94
CA LEU A 160 -2.84 -5.12 -27.80
C LEU A 160 -2.63 -6.21 -28.88
N ARG A 161 -2.88 -7.48 -28.56
CA ARG A 161 -2.85 -8.56 -29.56
C ARG A 161 -3.94 -8.40 -30.61
N ASP A 162 -5.15 -8.03 -30.19
CA ASP A 162 -6.24 -7.73 -31.12
C ASP A 162 -5.94 -6.50 -31.99
N ALA A 163 -5.19 -5.53 -31.45
CA ALA A 163 -4.70 -4.37 -32.19
C ALA A 163 -3.58 -4.69 -33.21
N GLY A 164 -3.03 -5.91 -33.20
CA GLY A 164 -1.98 -6.36 -34.13
C GLY A 164 -0.55 -6.40 -33.55
N TYR A 165 -0.35 -6.10 -32.26
CA TYR A 165 0.96 -6.20 -31.61
C TYR A 165 1.32 -7.64 -31.19
N SER A 166 2.61 -7.95 -31.08
CA SER A 166 3.09 -9.14 -30.36
C SER A 166 3.30 -8.78 -28.89
N ALA A 167 2.21 -8.81 -28.11
CA ALA A 167 2.24 -8.46 -26.69
C ALA A 167 2.52 -9.67 -25.78
N GLU A 168 3.41 -9.49 -24.80
CA GLU A 168 3.64 -10.45 -23.71
C GLU A 168 3.64 -9.75 -22.35
N VAL A 169 3.21 -10.47 -21.31
CA VAL A 169 3.19 -9.96 -19.92
C VAL A 169 4.47 -10.37 -19.20
N ARG A 170 5.06 -9.44 -18.43
CA ARG A 170 6.19 -9.70 -17.54
C ARG A 170 5.95 -9.06 -16.17
N THR A 171 5.91 -9.88 -15.13
CA THR A 171 5.93 -9.40 -13.74
C THR A 171 7.35 -8.99 -13.36
N ILE A 172 7.56 -7.74 -12.94
CA ILE A 172 8.89 -7.18 -12.68
C ILE A 172 9.16 -6.96 -11.19
N GLY A 173 8.13 -6.71 -10.40
CA GLY A 173 8.28 -6.47 -8.96
C GLY A 173 7.49 -5.26 -8.49
N ASN A 174 8.08 -4.49 -7.59
CA ASN A 174 7.52 -3.25 -7.09
C ASN A 174 7.76 -2.08 -8.06
N ARG A 175 7.08 -0.95 -7.82
CA ARG A 175 7.12 0.26 -8.63
C ARG A 175 8.53 0.83 -8.77
N GLU A 176 9.31 0.75 -7.71
CA GLU A 176 10.71 1.18 -7.66
C GLU A 176 11.59 0.40 -8.65
N THR A 177 11.16 -0.79 -9.09
CA THR A 177 11.85 -1.61 -10.10
C THR A 177 11.24 -1.44 -11.49
N TYR A 178 9.92 -1.52 -11.64
CA TYR A 178 9.30 -1.51 -12.97
C TYR A 178 9.14 -0.11 -13.57
N GLU A 179 8.99 0.95 -12.77
CA GLU A 179 8.83 2.31 -13.31
C GLU A 179 10.10 2.77 -14.05
N PRO A 180 11.33 2.56 -13.52
CA PRO A 180 12.55 2.84 -14.28
C PRO A 180 12.69 1.96 -15.54
N ALA A 181 12.17 0.73 -15.51
CA ALA A 181 12.13 -0.15 -16.68
C ALA A 181 11.17 0.39 -17.76
N LEU A 182 10.06 1.03 -17.35
CA LEU A 182 9.12 1.69 -18.25
C LEU A 182 9.74 2.94 -18.86
N GLU A 183 10.35 3.81 -18.05
CA GLU A 183 11.02 5.02 -18.56
C GLU A 183 12.13 4.69 -19.56
N SER A 184 12.91 3.63 -19.29
CA SER A 184 13.99 3.21 -20.18
C SER A 184 13.55 2.45 -21.43
N GLY A 185 12.27 2.05 -21.49
CA GLY A 185 11.70 1.27 -22.59
C GLY A 185 12.03 -0.23 -22.55
N GLU A 186 12.56 -0.74 -21.43
CA GLU A 186 12.69 -2.19 -21.21
C GLU A 186 11.32 -2.88 -21.15
N ILE A 187 10.33 -2.16 -20.61
CA ILE A 187 8.90 -2.44 -20.78
C ILE A 187 8.20 -1.30 -21.50
N THR A 188 7.10 -1.63 -22.17
CA THR A 188 6.39 -0.72 -23.05
C THR A 188 5.20 -0.06 -22.37
N VAL A 189 4.46 -0.81 -21.55
CA VAL A 189 3.23 -0.36 -20.90
C VAL A 189 3.04 -1.07 -19.56
N VAL A 190 2.43 -0.38 -18.59
CA VAL A 190 2.03 -0.93 -17.27
C VAL A 190 0.63 -0.41 -16.93
N PRO A 191 -0.27 -1.23 -16.37
CA PRO A 191 -1.46 -0.72 -15.68
C PRO A 191 -1.03 -0.05 -14.36
N GLU A 192 -1.23 1.25 -14.28
CA GLU A 192 -0.83 2.07 -13.14
C GLU A 192 -2.03 2.72 -12.45
N TYR A 193 -1.79 3.32 -11.29
CA TYR A 193 -2.82 3.90 -10.43
C TYR A 193 -2.55 5.40 -10.27
N VAL A 194 -3.56 6.21 -10.59
CA VAL A 194 -3.38 7.64 -10.84
C VAL A 194 -2.70 8.41 -9.70
N GLY A 195 -3.21 8.30 -8.46
CA GLY A 195 -2.74 9.10 -7.33
C GLY A 195 -1.37 8.67 -6.82
N THR A 196 -1.19 7.38 -6.59
CA THR A 196 0.08 6.81 -6.11
C THR A 196 1.21 6.99 -7.12
N LEU A 197 0.94 6.86 -8.43
CA LEU A 197 1.95 7.15 -9.45
C LEU A 197 2.27 8.65 -9.52
N THR A 198 1.27 9.53 -9.37
CA THR A 198 1.49 10.98 -9.32
C THR A 198 2.47 11.35 -8.23
N GLU A 199 2.28 10.85 -7.00
CA GLU A 199 3.21 11.15 -5.90
C GLU A 199 4.57 10.46 -6.05
N PHE A 200 4.60 9.27 -6.66
CA PHE A 200 5.86 8.60 -6.97
C PHE A 200 6.73 9.47 -7.92
N LEU A 201 6.14 9.96 -9.01
CA LEU A 201 6.84 10.84 -9.96
C LEU A 201 7.11 12.23 -9.37
N ASN A 202 6.21 12.76 -8.54
CA ASN A 202 6.42 14.03 -7.82
C ASN A 202 7.66 13.95 -6.92
N LYS A 203 7.76 12.90 -6.09
CA LYS A 203 8.92 12.64 -5.23
C LYS A 203 10.21 12.54 -6.04
N LYS A 204 10.15 11.85 -7.19
CA LYS A 204 11.30 11.68 -8.10
C LYS A 204 11.75 13.00 -8.73
N ALA A 205 10.81 13.84 -9.17
CA ALA A 205 11.09 15.11 -9.84
C ALA A 205 11.48 16.24 -8.86
N ASN A 206 10.83 16.30 -7.71
CA ASN A 206 10.85 17.46 -6.81
C ASN A 206 11.52 17.18 -5.45
N GLY A 207 11.88 15.92 -5.16
CA GLY A 207 12.62 15.54 -3.96
C GLY A 207 11.76 14.81 -2.91
N PRO A 208 12.40 14.30 -1.84
CA PRO A 208 11.76 13.41 -0.87
C PRO A 208 10.60 14.05 -0.10
N ASP A 209 10.66 15.36 0.13
CA ASP A 209 9.66 16.10 0.91
C ASP A 209 8.48 16.59 0.05
N ALA A 210 8.52 16.39 -1.27
CA ALA A 210 7.54 16.94 -2.21
C ALA A 210 6.11 16.45 -1.93
N THR A 211 5.96 15.20 -1.50
CA THR A 211 4.64 14.59 -1.21
C THR A 211 4.01 15.17 0.05
N THR A 212 4.80 15.80 0.93
CA THR A 212 4.35 16.45 2.17
C THR A 212 4.20 17.95 1.99
N ASP A 213 5.19 18.60 1.36
CA ASP A 213 5.23 20.05 1.20
C ASP A 213 4.29 20.55 0.09
N ASN A 214 4.14 19.77 -0.98
CA ASN A 214 3.36 20.12 -2.16
C ASN A 214 2.84 18.85 -2.89
N PRO A 215 1.90 18.11 -2.28
CA PRO A 215 1.26 16.98 -2.93
C PRO A 215 0.56 17.45 -4.22
N LEU A 216 0.65 16.63 -5.25
CA LEU A 216 0.05 16.84 -6.57
C LEU A 216 -1.12 15.89 -6.85
N ALA A 217 -1.27 14.82 -6.06
CA ALA A 217 -2.45 13.97 -6.06
C ALA A 217 -3.52 14.54 -5.14
N SER A 218 -4.78 14.45 -5.56
CA SER A 218 -5.94 14.94 -4.80
C SER A 218 -7.20 14.14 -5.12
N PRO A 219 -8.28 14.27 -4.34
CA PRO A 219 -9.54 13.58 -4.64
C PRO A 219 -10.19 13.97 -5.97
N ASP A 220 -9.68 14.99 -6.66
CA ASP A 220 -10.09 15.36 -8.01
C ASP A 220 -9.28 14.54 -9.04
N LEU A 221 -9.96 13.61 -9.72
CA LEU A 221 -9.35 12.74 -10.72
C LEU A 221 -8.78 13.53 -11.90
N ASP A 222 -9.52 14.51 -12.43
CA ASP A 222 -9.09 15.26 -13.61
C ASP A 222 -7.84 16.09 -13.29
N ALA A 223 -7.83 16.77 -12.14
CA ALA A 223 -6.68 17.55 -11.69
C ALA A 223 -5.46 16.65 -11.44
N THR A 224 -5.66 15.48 -10.83
CA THR A 224 -4.55 14.55 -10.56
C THR A 224 -4.00 13.96 -11.85
N VAL A 225 -4.84 13.62 -12.83
CA VAL A 225 -4.40 13.14 -14.14
C VAL A 225 -3.65 14.23 -14.92
N GLU A 226 -4.05 15.50 -14.82
CA GLU A 226 -3.32 16.62 -15.43
C GLU A 226 -1.91 16.76 -14.84
N ASN A 227 -1.78 16.66 -13.51
CA ASN A 227 -0.50 16.66 -12.82
C ASN A 227 0.34 15.43 -13.21
N LEU A 228 -0.27 14.24 -13.25
CA LEU A 228 0.38 13.00 -13.66
C LEU A 228 0.96 13.11 -15.06
N ARG A 229 0.18 13.60 -16.03
CA ARG A 229 0.64 13.80 -17.41
C ARG A 229 1.82 14.76 -17.48
N THR A 230 1.78 15.86 -16.73
CA THR A 230 2.89 16.82 -16.67
C THR A 230 4.17 16.19 -16.12
N LEU A 231 4.07 15.41 -15.05
CA LEU A 231 5.21 14.68 -14.47
C LEU A 231 5.74 13.61 -15.43
N GLY A 232 4.84 12.85 -16.06
CA GLY A 232 5.17 11.79 -17.00
C GLY A 232 5.90 12.30 -18.24
N GLU A 233 5.51 13.44 -18.79
CA GLU A 233 6.24 14.07 -19.90
C GLU A 233 7.72 14.30 -19.55
N GLY A 234 8.01 14.72 -18.31
CA GLY A 234 9.37 14.88 -17.80
C GLY A 234 10.12 13.56 -17.60
N ALA A 235 9.40 12.47 -17.37
CA ALA A 235 9.89 11.11 -17.20
C ALA A 235 10.01 10.31 -18.51
N GLY A 236 9.54 10.86 -19.64
CA GLY A 236 9.46 10.11 -20.90
C GLY A 236 8.31 9.09 -20.93
N LEU A 237 7.26 9.37 -20.18
CA LEU A 237 6.05 8.57 -20.07
C LEU A 237 4.86 9.33 -20.69
N SER A 238 3.92 8.57 -21.22
CA SER A 238 2.61 9.06 -21.63
C SER A 238 1.52 8.18 -21.03
N PHE A 239 0.27 8.64 -21.07
CA PHE A 239 -0.84 7.97 -20.41
C PHE A 239 -2.08 7.92 -21.28
N GLY A 240 -2.81 6.80 -21.21
CA GLY A 240 -4.13 6.64 -21.81
C GLY A 240 -5.22 7.40 -21.04
N GLN A 241 -6.46 6.93 -21.20
CA GLN A 241 -7.59 7.35 -20.36
C GLN A 241 -7.64 6.52 -19.07
N PRO A 242 -7.88 7.15 -17.91
CA PRO A 242 -8.18 6.41 -16.70
C PRO A 242 -9.52 5.67 -16.85
N SER A 243 -9.61 4.49 -16.26
CA SER A 243 -10.87 3.75 -16.09
C SER A 243 -11.71 4.32 -14.94
N GLU A 244 -12.99 3.96 -14.87
CA GLU A 244 -13.80 4.23 -13.68
C GLU A 244 -13.39 3.33 -12.50
N ALA A 245 -12.70 2.22 -12.77
CA ALA A 245 -12.17 1.35 -11.74
C ALA A 245 -11.05 2.04 -10.96
N ALA A 246 -11.17 2.01 -9.64
CA ALA A 246 -10.18 2.50 -8.72
C ALA A 246 -9.81 1.42 -7.71
N ASP A 247 -8.53 1.37 -7.36
CA ASP A 247 -8.02 0.57 -6.24
C ASP A 247 -7.06 1.39 -5.38
N GLN A 248 -7.49 1.65 -4.16
CA GLN A 248 -6.75 2.36 -3.13
C GLN A 248 -6.18 1.38 -2.11
N ASN A 249 -5.12 1.78 -1.40
CA ASN A 249 -4.79 1.07 -0.16
C ASN A 249 -5.97 1.21 0.80
N ALA A 250 -6.20 0.20 1.60
CA ALA A 250 -7.09 0.20 2.74
C ALA A 250 -6.38 -0.50 3.90
N TYR A 251 -6.95 -0.40 5.09
CA TYR A 251 -6.31 -0.96 6.28
C TYR A 251 -7.30 -1.78 7.07
N ALA A 252 -6.94 -3.04 7.27
CA ALA A 252 -7.76 -3.99 7.99
C ALA A 252 -7.16 -4.33 9.35
N VAL A 253 -8.05 -4.58 10.30
CA VAL A 253 -7.79 -5.23 11.58
C VAL A 253 -8.66 -6.47 11.67
N THR A 254 -8.46 -7.31 12.69
CA THR A 254 -9.40 -8.40 12.95
C THR A 254 -10.69 -7.88 13.62
N ALA A 255 -11.81 -8.58 13.42
CA ALA A 255 -13.08 -8.21 14.05
C ALA A 255 -12.98 -8.23 15.58
N ALA A 256 -12.30 -9.23 16.15
CA ALA A 256 -11.99 -9.27 17.58
C ALA A 256 -11.19 -8.04 18.06
N PHE A 257 -10.20 -7.58 17.29
CA PHE A 257 -9.43 -6.38 17.61
C PHE A 257 -10.31 -5.12 17.57
N ALA A 258 -11.08 -4.95 16.50
CA ALA A 258 -12.00 -3.82 16.36
C ALA A 258 -13.03 -3.77 17.51
N ASP A 259 -13.60 -4.92 17.88
CA ASP A 259 -14.58 -5.03 18.95
C ASP A 259 -13.97 -4.76 20.34
N GLU A 260 -12.75 -5.21 20.61
CA GLU A 260 -12.06 -4.97 21.89
C GLU A 260 -11.72 -3.48 22.05
N HIS A 261 -11.14 -2.87 21.02
CA HIS A 261 -10.64 -1.50 21.06
C HIS A 261 -11.68 -0.44 20.67
N LYS A 262 -12.87 -0.86 20.21
CA LYS A 262 -13.97 0.02 19.77
C LYS A 262 -13.56 0.94 18.63
N VAL A 263 -12.85 0.38 17.64
CA VAL A 263 -12.36 1.11 16.48
C VAL A 263 -13.09 0.68 15.21
N SER A 264 -13.49 1.67 14.42
CA SER A 264 -14.11 1.53 13.11
C SER A 264 -13.49 2.45 12.06
N THR A 265 -12.78 3.51 12.48
CA THR A 265 -12.03 4.41 11.62
C THR A 265 -10.53 4.41 11.93
N LEU A 266 -9.72 4.91 11.00
CA LEU A 266 -8.28 5.12 11.22
C LEU A 266 -8.01 6.17 12.30
N THR A 267 -8.82 7.22 12.39
CA THR A 267 -8.70 8.21 13.47
C THR A 267 -8.95 7.58 14.84
N GLU A 268 -10.00 6.77 14.99
CA GLU A 268 -10.29 6.07 16.25
C GLU A 268 -9.15 5.12 16.63
N LEU A 269 -8.53 4.46 15.66
CA LEU A 269 -7.36 3.61 15.88
C LEU A 269 -6.16 4.39 16.43
N GLY A 270 -5.83 5.54 15.84
CA GLY A 270 -4.74 6.40 16.31
C GLY A 270 -4.97 6.96 17.72
N GLU A 271 -6.22 7.24 18.11
CA GLU A 271 -6.56 7.70 19.45
C GLU A 271 -6.53 6.57 20.51
N ALA A 272 -6.96 5.37 20.11
CA ALA A 272 -7.12 4.23 21.02
C ALA A 272 -5.82 3.46 21.26
N CYS A 273 -4.97 3.35 20.24
CA CYS A 273 -3.85 2.43 20.22
C CYS A 273 -2.47 3.09 20.08
N SER A 274 -1.49 2.54 20.80
CA SER A 274 -0.07 2.79 20.59
C SER A 274 0.67 1.48 20.32
N GLY A 275 1.88 1.60 19.77
CA GLY A 275 2.76 0.45 19.52
C GLY A 275 2.21 -0.61 18.58
N LEU A 276 1.51 -0.20 17.52
CA LEU A 276 0.92 -1.12 16.55
C LEU A 276 1.99 -1.86 15.74
N VAL A 277 1.69 -3.11 15.41
CA VAL A 277 2.44 -3.89 14.41
C VAL A 277 1.72 -3.78 13.08
N LEU A 278 2.34 -3.13 12.10
CA LEU A 278 1.82 -2.95 10.74
C LEU A 278 2.40 -4.01 9.79
N GLY A 279 1.53 -4.72 9.07
CA GLY A 279 1.88 -5.62 7.99
C GLY A 279 1.62 -5.00 6.62
N GLY A 280 2.56 -5.10 5.69
CA GLY A 280 2.37 -4.61 4.32
C GLY A 280 3.57 -4.87 3.40
N PRO A 281 3.53 -4.39 2.15
CA PRO A 281 4.63 -4.60 1.21
C PRO A 281 5.90 -3.87 1.65
N PRO A 282 7.11 -4.35 1.30
CA PRO A 282 8.40 -3.87 1.82
C PRO A 282 8.63 -2.36 1.77
N GLU A 283 7.98 -1.67 0.84
CA GLU A 283 8.10 -0.24 0.61
C GLU A 283 7.07 0.62 1.35
N CYS A 284 6.11 0.00 2.06
CA CYS A 284 5.13 0.71 2.88
C CYS A 284 5.76 1.70 3.89
N PRO A 285 6.91 1.40 4.54
CA PRO A 285 7.58 2.36 5.41
C PRO A 285 8.01 3.66 4.72
N ASP A 286 8.14 3.66 3.39
CA ASP A 286 8.66 4.79 2.60
C ASP A 286 7.60 5.47 1.71
N ARG A 287 6.37 4.92 1.66
CA ARG A 287 5.30 5.39 0.76
C ARG A 287 4.35 6.36 1.47
N PRO A 288 4.06 7.54 0.89
CA PRO A 288 3.27 8.59 1.55
C PRO A 288 1.84 8.15 1.88
N PHE A 289 1.22 7.29 1.07
CA PHE A 289 -0.12 6.75 1.34
C PHE A 289 -0.10 5.45 2.16
N CYS A 290 1.04 5.12 2.78
CA CYS A 290 1.21 3.95 3.65
C CYS A 290 1.63 4.37 5.06
N GLN A 291 2.70 3.81 5.64
CA GLN A 291 3.06 4.10 7.02
C GLN A 291 3.25 5.60 7.33
N PRO A 292 4.05 6.37 6.57
CA PRO A 292 4.17 7.82 6.79
C PRO A 292 2.82 8.55 6.84
N GLY A 293 1.91 8.22 5.91
CA GLY A 293 0.58 8.83 5.87
C GLY A 293 -0.29 8.49 7.08
N LEU A 294 -0.21 7.24 7.54
CA LEU A 294 -0.90 6.79 8.75
C LEU A 294 -0.41 7.53 10.00
N GLU A 295 0.91 7.68 10.12
CA GLU A 295 1.54 8.39 11.24
C GLU A 295 1.19 9.89 11.20
N ASP A 296 1.34 10.55 10.05
CA ASP A 296 1.18 12.00 9.92
C ASP A 296 -0.30 12.45 9.96
N THR A 297 -1.21 11.67 9.35
CA THR A 297 -2.63 12.05 9.20
C THR A 297 -3.46 11.64 10.41
N TYR A 298 -3.21 10.43 10.91
CA TYR A 298 -4.04 9.81 11.94
C TYR A 298 -3.35 9.71 13.30
N GLY A 299 -2.06 10.01 13.38
CA GLY A 299 -1.30 9.91 14.63
C GLY A 299 -1.09 8.46 15.07
N LEU A 300 -1.16 7.49 14.15
CA LEU A 300 -0.88 6.09 14.48
C LEU A 300 0.57 5.94 14.95
N ASP A 301 0.78 5.26 16.07
CA ASP A 301 2.11 4.91 16.57
C ASP A 301 2.46 3.47 16.13
N ILE A 302 3.26 3.36 15.07
CA ILE A 302 3.74 2.10 14.51
C ILE A 302 5.07 1.73 15.16
N ALA A 303 5.07 0.74 16.06
CA ALA A 303 6.28 0.30 16.75
C ALA A 303 7.08 -0.75 15.94
N GLU A 304 6.39 -1.54 15.13
CA GLU A 304 7.00 -2.60 14.33
C GLU A 304 6.33 -2.70 12.96
N PHE A 305 7.15 -3.01 11.95
CA PHE A 305 6.69 -3.27 10.60
C PHE A 305 7.08 -4.69 10.18
N VAL A 306 6.10 -5.45 9.69
CA VAL A 306 6.28 -6.80 9.14
C VAL A 306 6.13 -6.75 7.63
N SER A 307 7.21 -7.09 6.92
CA SER A 307 7.22 -7.11 5.46
C SER A 307 6.49 -8.35 4.92
N LEU A 308 5.42 -8.10 4.17
CA LEU A 308 4.47 -9.07 3.61
C LEU A 308 4.18 -8.76 2.14
N ASP A 309 3.19 -9.40 1.54
CA ASP A 309 2.67 -9.06 0.21
C ASP A 309 1.68 -7.87 0.27
N ALA A 310 1.45 -7.21 -0.88
CA ALA A 310 0.49 -6.12 -0.95
C ALA A 310 -0.94 -6.66 -0.91
N GLY A 311 -1.61 -6.57 0.24
CA GLY A 311 -3.00 -7.02 0.45
C GLY A 311 -3.28 -8.50 0.19
N GLY A 312 -2.25 -9.31 -0.04
CA GLY A 312 -2.37 -10.68 -0.51
C GLY A 312 -2.51 -11.73 0.61
N PRO A 313 -2.36 -13.02 0.27
CA PRO A 313 -2.49 -14.12 1.22
C PRO A 313 -1.57 -14.03 2.46
N LEU A 314 -0.36 -13.46 2.35
CA LEU A 314 0.53 -13.34 3.51
C LEU A 314 0.02 -12.30 4.50
N THR A 315 -0.42 -11.13 4.01
CA THR A 315 -1.02 -10.08 4.85
C THR A 315 -2.29 -10.56 5.53
N LYS A 316 -3.18 -11.24 4.80
CA LYS A 316 -4.41 -11.82 5.37
C LYS A 316 -4.11 -12.88 6.44
N GLN A 317 -3.10 -13.72 6.20
CA GLN A 317 -2.67 -14.73 7.18
C GLN A 317 -2.05 -14.09 8.43
N ALA A 318 -1.22 -13.07 8.27
CA ALA A 318 -0.60 -12.37 9.38
C ALA A 318 -1.66 -11.69 10.27
N LEU A 319 -2.67 -11.05 9.67
CA LEU A 319 -3.82 -10.49 10.39
C LEU A 319 -4.58 -11.58 11.16
N THR A 320 -5.03 -12.61 10.45
CA THR A 320 -5.93 -13.62 11.04
C THR A 320 -5.24 -14.50 12.09
N SER A 321 -3.91 -14.65 12.03
CA SER A 321 -3.12 -15.36 13.03
C SER A 321 -2.69 -14.48 14.22
N GLY A 322 -2.96 -13.17 14.17
CA GLY A 322 -2.51 -12.22 15.18
C GLY A 322 -0.99 -12.01 15.18
N GLU A 323 -0.35 -12.08 14.02
CA GLU A 323 1.05 -11.67 13.84
C GLU A 323 1.15 -10.14 13.70
N VAL A 324 0.19 -9.51 13.03
CA VAL A 324 0.08 -8.06 12.89
C VAL A 324 -1.28 -7.58 13.40
N ALA A 325 -1.32 -6.36 13.93
CA ALA A 325 -2.56 -5.73 14.40
C ALA A 325 -3.28 -5.01 13.26
N LEU A 326 -2.50 -4.37 12.38
CA LEU A 326 -2.97 -3.61 11.23
C LEU A 326 -2.32 -4.17 9.97
N GLY A 327 -3.09 -4.39 8.91
CA GLY A 327 -2.58 -4.88 7.63
C GLY A 327 -3.04 -4.00 6.48
N MET A 328 -2.11 -3.66 5.58
CA MET A 328 -2.46 -2.99 4.34
C MET A 328 -3.12 -4.00 3.38
N VAL A 329 -4.34 -3.68 2.98
CA VAL A 329 -5.17 -4.41 2.02
C VAL A 329 -5.60 -3.47 0.90
N PHE A 330 -6.32 -3.99 -0.09
CA PHE A 330 -6.80 -3.19 -1.21
C PHE A 330 -8.31 -2.95 -1.12
N SER A 331 -8.75 -1.78 -1.55
CA SER A 331 -10.18 -1.42 -1.61
C SER A 331 -10.95 -2.30 -2.59
N SER A 332 -10.27 -2.82 -3.62
CA SER A 332 -10.81 -3.74 -4.61
C SER A 332 -10.73 -5.22 -4.17
N ASP A 333 -10.33 -5.50 -2.92
CA ASP A 333 -10.19 -6.86 -2.40
C ASP A 333 -11.56 -7.52 -2.19
N ALA A 334 -11.88 -8.50 -3.03
CA ALA A 334 -13.13 -9.24 -2.94
C ALA A 334 -13.35 -9.97 -1.62
N ALA A 335 -12.28 -10.34 -0.89
CA ALA A 335 -12.41 -10.99 0.41
C ALA A 335 -12.96 -10.04 1.49
N LEU A 336 -12.94 -8.73 1.23
CA LEU A 336 -13.37 -7.66 2.13
C LEU A 336 -14.66 -6.98 1.66
N SER A 337 -15.13 -7.28 0.45
CA SER A 337 -16.45 -6.85 -0.03
C SER A 337 -17.56 -7.45 0.83
N THR A 338 -18.39 -6.60 1.44
CA THR A 338 -19.58 -7.04 2.17
C THR A 338 -20.70 -7.35 1.18
N ASP A 339 -21.29 -8.54 1.27
CA ASP A 339 -22.53 -8.92 0.54
C ASP A 339 -23.69 -7.93 0.79
#